data_AF-A0A9W6N0S7-F1
#
_entry.id   AF-A0A9W6N0S7-F1
#
_cell.length_a   1.000
_cell.length_b   1.000
_cell.length_c   1.000
_cell.angle_alpha   90.00
_cell.angle_beta   90.00
_cell.angle_gamma   90.00
#
_symmetry.space_group_name_H-M   'P 1'
#
loop_
_entity.id
_entity.type
_entity.pdbx_description
1 polymer ?
#
loop_
_entity_poly.entity_id
_entity_poly.type
_entity_poly.pdbx_seq_one_letter_code
_entity_poly.pdbx_strand_id
1 'polypeptide(L)'
;MSAGRVLQFSLMSLPAALLLAVPVYAGVAEREPPPAELWIFVIGIAALSWVMACRRWWLPLAVWLPTALFVASLIADFADPIIGPAVREELGVAYVLQADLAGALMLVVPLMLANIRFSRKD
;
A
#
# COMPACT_ATOMS: atom_id res chain seq x y z
N MET A 1 -15.68 6.20 -39.21
CA MET A 1 -14.31 5.99 -38.69
C MET A 1 -14.31 6.09 -37.16
N SER A 2 -14.56 5.00 -36.41
CA SER A 2 -14.38 5.00 -34.93
C SER A 2 -14.32 3.60 -34.28
N ALA A 3 -13.91 2.55 -35.01
CA ALA A 3 -13.80 1.20 -34.43
C ALA A 3 -12.37 0.83 -34.01
N GLY A 4 -11.35 1.53 -34.54
CA GLY A 4 -9.93 1.17 -34.33
C GLY A 4 -9.35 1.54 -32.95
N ARG A 5 -9.90 2.56 -32.26
CA ARG A 5 -9.34 3.04 -30.98
C ARG A 5 -9.69 2.15 -29.79
N VAL A 6 -10.84 1.46 -29.80
CA VAL A 6 -11.29 0.61 -28.68
C VAL A 6 -10.52 -0.72 -28.64
N LEU A 7 -10.18 -1.27 -29.82
CA LEU A 7 -9.38 -2.51 -29.91
C LEU A 7 -7.94 -2.30 -29.46
N GLN A 8 -7.38 -1.10 -29.69
CA GLN A 8 -5.99 -0.78 -29.36
C GLN A 8 -5.74 -0.74 -27.84
N PHE A 9 -6.73 -0.30 -27.04
CA PHE A 9 -6.65 -0.33 -25.57
C PHE A 9 -6.74 -1.75 -25.00
N SER A 10 -7.44 -2.67 -25.68
CA SER A 10 -7.61 -4.06 -25.19
C SER A 10 -6.38 -4.94 -25.44
N LEU A 11 -5.54 -4.62 -26.43
CA LEU A 11 -4.32 -5.37 -26.73
C LEU A 11 -3.14 -5.02 -25.80
N MET A 12 -3.14 -3.82 -25.20
CA MET A 12 -2.07 -3.39 -24.28
C MET A 12 -2.21 -3.95 -22.85
N SER A 13 -3.39 -4.44 -22.45
CA SER A 13 -3.60 -5.02 -21.11
C SER A 13 -3.19 -6.50 -21.00
N LEU A 14 -3.14 -7.21 -22.12
CA LEU A 14 -2.78 -8.63 -22.21
C LEU A 14 -1.34 -8.95 -21.77
N PRO A 15 -0.29 -8.19 -22.14
CA PRO A 15 1.07 -8.47 -21.67
C PRO A 15 1.27 -8.19 -20.18
N ALA A 16 0.56 -7.21 -19.60
CA ALA A 16 0.61 -6.93 -18.17
C ALA A 16 -0.03 -8.07 -17.34
N ALA A 17 -1.13 -8.64 -17.82
CA ALA A 17 -1.78 -9.77 -17.17
C ALA A 17 -0.93 -11.06 -17.20
N LEU A 18 -0.13 -11.25 -18.26
CA LEU A 18 0.77 -12.41 -18.39
C LEU A 18 2.01 -12.30 -17.49
N LEU A 19 2.51 -11.08 -17.21
CA LEU A 19 3.61 -10.87 -16.26
C LEU A 19 3.20 -11.07 -14.80
N LEU A 20 1.91 -10.89 -14.48
CA LEU A 20 1.36 -11.15 -13.13
C LEU A 20 1.16 -12.64 -12.82
N ALA A 21 1.30 -13.52 -13.82
CA ALA A 21 0.96 -14.94 -13.71
C ALA A 21 2.18 -15.87 -13.55
N VAL A 22 3.39 -15.34 -13.35
CA VAL A 22 4.58 -16.18 -13.12
C VAL A 22 4.65 -16.59 -11.64
N PRO A 23 4.49 -17.88 -11.30
CA PRO A 23 4.71 -18.33 -9.94
C PRO A 23 6.22 -18.35 -9.67
N VAL A 24 6.73 -17.33 -9.00
CA VAL A 24 8.09 -17.34 -8.47
C VAL A 24 8.04 -18.02 -7.10
N TYR A 25 8.67 -19.19 -6.99
CA TYR A 25 8.99 -19.81 -5.69
C TYR A 25 10.14 -19.01 -5.06
N ALA A 26 9.79 -17.86 -4.47
CA ALA A 26 10.69 -17.05 -3.65
C ALA A 26 10.45 -17.39 -2.17
N GLY A 27 11.49 -17.33 -1.33
CA GLY A 27 11.35 -17.47 0.12
C GLY A 27 10.40 -16.41 0.69
N VAL A 28 9.90 -16.59 1.91
CA VAL A 28 9.00 -15.62 2.54
C VAL A 28 9.70 -14.26 2.65
N ALA A 29 11.00 -14.26 2.96
CA ALA A 29 11.86 -13.07 2.96
C ALA A 29 11.97 -12.32 1.62
N GLU A 30 11.80 -13.00 0.48
CA GLU A 30 11.90 -12.38 -0.86
C GLU A 30 10.57 -11.75 -1.32
N ARG A 31 9.46 -12.10 -0.65
CA ARG A 31 8.14 -11.54 -0.91
C ARG A 31 7.88 -10.30 -0.07
N GLU A 32 8.45 -10.23 1.13
CA GLU A 32 8.19 -9.15 2.06
C GLU A 32 9.07 -7.91 1.78
N PRO A 33 8.50 -6.70 1.85
CA PRO A 33 9.25 -5.49 1.58
C PRO A 33 10.34 -5.29 2.65
N PRO A 34 11.58 -4.92 2.27
CA PRO A 34 12.62 -4.63 3.24
C PRO A 34 12.21 -3.47 4.17
N PRO A 35 12.71 -3.44 5.42
CA PRO A 35 12.32 -2.44 6.41
C PRO A 35 12.40 -0.99 5.92
N ALA A 36 13.45 -0.68 5.14
CA ALA A 36 13.64 0.65 4.58
C ALA A 36 12.49 1.06 3.63
N GLU A 37 11.98 0.12 2.84
CA GLU A 37 10.86 0.38 1.93
C GLU A 37 9.56 0.67 2.67
N LEU A 38 9.29 -0.03 3.78
CA LEU A 38 8.13 0.26 4.65
C LEU A 38 8.15 1.71 5.12
N TRP A 39 9.29 2.22 5.57
CA TRP A 39 9.42 3.61 6.02
C TRP A 39 9.33 4.61 4.86
N ILE A 40 9.85 4.27 3.68
CA ILE A 40 9.66 5.08 2.48
C ILE A 40 8.18 5.18 2.12
N PHE A 41 7.40 4.10 2.23
CA PHE A 41 5.96 4.13 2.03
C PHE A 41 5.26 5.02 3.06
N VAL A 42 5.63 4.94 4.35
CA VAL A 42 5.08 5.82 5.40
C VAL A 42 5.31 7.28 5.03
N ILE A 43 6.56 7.66 4.73
CA ILE A 43 6.93 9.03 4.39
C ILE A 43 6.25 9.48 3.08
N GLY A 44 6.20 8.60 2.08
CA GLY A 44 5.59 8.86 0.79
C GLY A 44 4.09 9.11 0.89
N ILE A 45 3.37 8.25 1.62
CA ILE A 45 1.93 8.39 1.87
C ILE A 45 1.66 9.66 2.70
N ALA A 46 2.47 9.94 3.71
CA ALA A 46 2.37 11.16 4.51
C ALA A 46 2.56 12.42 3.66
N ALA A 47 3.62 12.47 2.84
CA ALA A 47 3.93 13.60 1.97
C ALA A 47 2.85 13.78 0.88
N LEU A 48 2.40 12.70 0.26
CA LEU A 48 1.33 12.72 -0.73
C LEU A 48 0.03 13.23 -0.11
N SER A 49 -0.33 12.71 1.06
CA SER A 49 -1.51 13.14 1.81
C SER A 49 -1.43 14.61 2.19
N TRP A 50 -0.25 15.12 2.57
CA TRP A 50 -0.03 16.53 2.85
C TRP A 50 -0.24 17.41 1.61
N VAL A 51 0.40 17.08 0.49
CA VAL A 51 0.27 17.81 -0.78
C VAL A 51 -1.19 17.83 -1.24
N MET A 52 -1.89 16.70 -1.11
CA MET A 52 -3.31 16.59 -1.41
C MET A 52 -4.18 17.44 -0.48
N ALA A 53 -3.90 17.41 0.83
CA ALA A 53 -4.61 18.20 1.85
C ALA A 53 -4.45 19.72 1.62
N CYS A 54 -3.30 20.15 1.10
CA CYS A 54 -3.05 21.52 0.69
C CYS A 54 -3.94 21.95 -0.48
N ARG A 55 -4.19 21.06 -1.46
CA ARG A 55 -4.99 21.35 -2.66
C ARG A 55 -6.49 21.22 -2.44
N ARG A 56 -6.96 20.13 -1.83
CA ARG A 56 -8.39 19.88 -1.58
C ARG A 56 -8.57 18.93 -0.41
N TRP A 57 -9.50 19.28 0.48
CA TRP A 57 -9.68 18.62 1.78
C TRP A 57 -10.09 17.13 1.70
N TRP A 58 -10.75 16.71 0.63
CA TRP A 58 -11.22 15.33 0.46
C TRP A 58 -10.20 14.41 -0.22
N LEU A 59 -9.14 14.96 -0.83
CA LEU A 59 -8.14 14.18 -1.57
C LEU A 59 -7.31 13.23 -0.68
N PRO A 60 -6.91 13.59 0.55
CA PRO A 60 -6.26 12.64 1.46
C PRO A 60 -7.13 11.41 1.75
N LEU A 61 -8.46 11.57 1.77
CA LEU A 61 -9.40 10.47 1.95
C LEU A 61 -9.38 9.49 0.77
N ALA A 62 -9.09 9.96 -0.44
CA ALA A 62 -8.98 9.12 -1.63
C ALA A 62 -7.70 8.25 -1.60
N VAL A 63 -6.63 8.73 -0.95
CA VAL A 63 -5.40 7.94 -0.71
C VAL A 63 -5.58 6.96 0.44
N TRP A 64 -6.42 7.31 1.42
CA TRP A 64 -6.66 6.45 2.57
C TRP A 64 -7.19 5.06 2.19
N LEU A 65 -8.12 4.96 1.24
CA LEU A 65 -8.72 3.69 0.84
C LEU A 65 -7.68 2.67 0.27
N PRO A 66 -6.88 2.99 -0.76
CA PRO A 66 -5.88 2.05 -1.26
C PRO A 66 -4.81 1.74 -0.21
N THR A 67 -4.44 2.72 0.63
CA THR A 67 -3.52 2.48 1.75
C THR A 67 -4.11 1.50 2.77
N ALA A 68 -5.39 1.63 3.10
CA ALA A 68 -6.07 0.72 4.03
C ALA A 68 -6.16 -0.70 3.48
N LEU A 69 -6.43 -0.86 2.18
CA LEU A 69 -6.42 -2.17 1.53
C LEU A 69 -5.03 -2.82 1.56
N PHE A 70 -3.98 -2.03 1.31
CA PHE A 70 -2.60 -2.51 1.38
C PHE A 70 -2.20 -2.93 2.81
N VAL A 71 -2.54 -2.14 3.82
CA VAL A 71 -2.28 -2.50 5.22
C VAL A 71 -3.09 -3.73 5.64
N ALA A 72 -4.35 -3.83 5.20
CA ALA A 72 -5.18 -5.00 5.47
C ALA A 72 -4.61 -6.29 4.85
N SER A 73 -4.03 -6.23 3.64
CA SER A 73 -3.37 -7.40 3.06
C SER A 73 -2.12 -7.83 3.82
N LEU A 74 -1.32 -6.88 4.32
CA LEU A 74 -0.17 -7.20 5.18
C LEU A 74 -0.59 -7.88 6.49
N ILE A 75 -1.62 -7.36 7.14
CA ILE A 75 -2.16 -7.95 8.36
C ILE A 75 -2.73 -9.36 8.09
N ALA A 76 -3.39 -9.55 6.95
CA ALA A 76 -3.89 -10.87 6.55
C ALA A 76 -2.75 -11.87 6.36
N ASP A 77 -1.64 -11.46 5.72
CA ASP A 77 -0.45 -12.29 5.55
C ASP A 77 0.20 -12.66 6.91
N PHE A 78 0.24 -11.74 7.88
CA PHE A 78 0.76 -12.04 9.23
C PHE A 78 -0.19 -12.84 10.12
N ALA A 79 -1.50 -12.76 9.89
CA ALA A 79 -2.51 -13.52 10.60
C ALA A 79 -2.67 -14.95 10.04
N ASP A 80 -2.15 -15.20 8.84
CA ASP A 80 -2.18 -16.53 8.23
C ASP A 80 -1.36 -17.53 9.07
N PRO A 81 -1.94 -18.70 9.40
CA PRO A 81 -1.31 -19.69 10.29
C PRO A 81 -0.09 -20.38 9.66
N ILE A 82 0.12 -20.25 8.36
CA ILE A 82 1.24 -20.84 7.62
C ILE A 82 2.30 -19.76 7.32
N ILE A 83 1.86 -18.60 6.83
CA ILE A 83 2.79 -17.53 6.41
C ILE A 83 3.34 -16.78 7.63
N GLY A 84 2.49 -16.39 8.58
CA GLY A 84 2.89 -15.58 9.74
C GLY A 84 4.02 -16.19 10.59
N PRO A 85 4.01 -17.49 10.91
CA PRO A 85 5.13 -18.14 11.60
C PRO A 85 6.42 -18.16 10.77
N ALA A 86 6.33 -18.43 9.47
CA ALA A 86 7.49 -18.46 8.57
C ALA A 86 8.18 -17.09 8.47
N VAL A 87 7.39 -16.01 8.40
CA VAL A 87 7.90 -14.62 8.48
C VAL A 87 8.69 -14.39 9.77
N ARG A 88 8.14 -14.81 10.90
CA ARG A 88 8.77 -14.59 12.21
C ARG A 88 10.06 -15.37 12.38
N GLU A 89 10.15 -16.56 11.78
CA GLU A 89 11.36 -17.38 11.78
C GLU A 89 12.45 -16.81 10.85
N GLU A 90 12.07 -16.32 9.67
CA GLU A 90 13.04 -15.82 8.67
C GLU A 90 13.47 -14.36 8.91
N LEU A 91 12.53 -13.45 9.21
CA LEU A 91 12.76 -12.00 9.31
C LEU A 91 12.78 -11.49 10.76
N GLY A 92 12.31 -12.31 11.70
CA GLY A 92 12.33 -12.01 13.13
C GLY A 92 11.15 -11.16 13.61
N VAL A 93 10.89 -11.23 14.92
CA VAL A 93 9.79 -10.52 15.58
C VAL A 93 9.92 -8.99 15.48
N ALA A 94 11.16 -8.47 15.43
CA ALA A 94 11.40 -7.05 15.29
C ALA A 94 10.88 -6.48 13.96
N TYR A 95 10.96 -7.27 12.89
CA TYR A 95 10.43 -6.89 11.58
C TYR A 95 8.90 -6.77 11.64
N VAL A 96 8.22 -7.77 12.19
CA VAL A 96 6.75 -7.79 12.30
C VAL A 96 6.24 -6.56 13.07
N LEU A 97 6.89 -6.22 14.19
CA LEU A 97 6.55 -5.01 14.96
C LEU A 97 6.76 -3.72 14.16
N GLN A 98 7.83 -3.64 13.36
CA GLN A 98 8.05 -2.49 12.48
C GLN A 98 7.00 -2.40 11.38
N ALA A 99 6.61 -3.52 10.79
CA ALA A 99 5.57 -3.59 9.78
C ALA A 99 4.20 -3.18 10.34
N ASP A 100 3.84 -3.64 11.53
CA ASP A 100 2.61 -3.22 12.22
C ASP A 100 2.62 -1.72 12.52
N LEU A 101 3.74 -1.19 13.05
CA LEU A 101 3.89 0.23 13.34
C LEU A 101 3.81 1.09 12.06
N ALA A 102 4.49 0.66 11.00
CA ALA A 102 4.46 1.33 9.71
C ALA A 102 3.03 1.33 9.13
N GLY A 103 2.33 0.20 9.17
CA GLY A 103 0.94 0.08 8.72
C GLY A 103 0.00 1.00 9.50
N ALA A 104 0.14 1.07 10.82
CA ALA A 104 -0.64 2.00 11.66
C ALA A 104 -0.38 3.47 11.28
N LEU A 105 0.89 3.86 11.09
CA LEU A 105 1.26 5.22 10.69
C LEU A 105 0.72 5.58 9.30
N MET A 106 0.79 4.65 8.34
CA MET A 106 0.25 4.84 6.99
C MET A 106 -1.26 5.15 7.01
N LEU A 107 -2.02 4.58 7.95
CA LEU A 107 -3.46 4.82 8.09
C LEU A 107 -3.79 6.10 8.87
N VAL A 108 -3.07 6.36 9.95
CA VAL A 108 -3.37 7.47 10.87
C VAL A 108 -2.97 8.81 10.28
N VAL A 109 -1.82 8.90 9.62
CA VAL A 109 -1.28 10.18 9.12
C VAL A 109 -2.22 10.86 8.11
N PRO A 110 -2.75 10.18 7.07
CA PRO A 110 -3.70 10.81 6.14
C PRO A 110 -4.95 11.34 6.84
N LEU A 111 -5.46 10.61 7.85
CA LEU A 111 -6.64 11.02 8.63
C LEU A 111 -6.35 12.24 9.50
N MET A 112 -5.21 12.27 10.19
CA MET A 112 -4.79 13.44 10.98
C MET A 112 -4.67 14.69 10.09
N LEU A 113 -4.07 14.56 8.91
CA LEU A 113 -3.92 15.66 7.96
C LEU A 113 -5.25 16.14 7.38
N ALA A 114 -6.16 15.22 7.09
CA ALA A 114 -7.53 15.57 6.70
C ALA A 114 -8.22 16.35 7.83
N ASN A 115 -8.18 15.85 9.07
CA ASN A 115 -8.82 16.45 10.24
C ASN A 115 -8.33 17.88 10.53
N ILE A 116 -7.01 18.11 10.49
CA ILE A 116 -6.42 19.45 10.69
C ILE A 116 -6.95 20.45 9.66
N ARG A 117 -7.22 20.01 8.42
CA ARG A 117 -7.74 20.90 7.36
C ARG A 117 -9.24 21.13 7.45
N PHE A 118 -10.02 20.17 7.95
CA PHE A 118 -11.43 20.38 8.27
C PHE A 118 -11.58 21.43 9.37
N SER A 119 -10.86 21.26 10.48
CA SER A 119 -10.93 22.17 11.64
C SER A 119 -10.52 23.61 11.37
N ARG A 120 -9.85 23.92 10.24
CA ARG A 120 -9.50 25.29 9.85
C ARG A 120 -10.56 25.99 8.99
N LYS A 121 -11.61 25.29 8.57
CA LYS A 121 -12.69 25.81 7.71
C LYS A 121 -14.01 26.03 8.44
N ASP A 122 -14.14 25.46 9.64
CA ASP A 122 -15.19 25.76 10.61
C ASP A 122 -14.77 26.96 11.48
#